data_AF-A0A6V8MIU0-F1
#
_entry.id   AF-A0A6V8MIU0-F1
#
_cell.length_a   1.000
_cell.length_b   1.000
_cell.length_c   1.000
_cell.angle_alpha   90.00
_cell.angle_beta   90.00
_cell.angle_gamma   90.00
#
_symmetry.space_group_name_H-M   'P 1'
#
loop_
_entity.id
_entity.type
_entity.pdbx_description
1 polymer ?
#
loop_
_entity_poly.entity_id
_entity_poly.type
_entity_poly.pdbx_seq_one_letter_code
_entity_poly.pdbx_strand_id
1 'polypeptide(L)'
;MQVVDTTLLDQVTAQARTAPRLRKNHNLHKSDASCCHRLLNAIEPGTYIRPHRHLDVEKDETFVCLRGRLGVVTFDEKGEVQESVLLEACGEKLAADVPHGTYHTAVSLEPGTIFFEAKAGPYLPLLTDEKGEFAPEEGSPEAAQYLARLTALFA
;
A
#
# COMPACT_ATOMS: atom_id res chain seq x y z
N MET A 1 -18.01 -15.76 -9.09
CA MET A 1 -17.59 -15.51 -7.70
C MET A 1 -16.11 -15.85 -7.62
N GLN A 2 -15.29 -14.97 -7.04
CA GLN A 2 -13.88 -15.25 -6.78
C GLN A 2 -13.70 -15.32 -5.26
N VAL A 3 -13.10 -16.39 -4.77
CA VAL A 3 -12.80 -16.59 -3.35
C VAL A 3 -11.34 -16.19 -3.14
N VAL A 4 -11.08 -15.43 -2.07
CA VAL A 4 -9.72 -15.15 -1.61
C VAL A 4 -9.37 -16.19 -0.57
N ASP A 5 -8.60 -17.20 -0.98
CA ASP A 5 -8.12 -18.28 -0.13
C ASP A 5 -6.59 -18.25 0.02
N THR A 6 -6.05 -19.10 0.87
CA THR A 6 -4.60 -19.18 1.10
C THR A 6 -3.82 -19.56 -0.15
N THR A 7 -4.39 -20.34 -1.07
CA THR A 7 -3.73 -20.70 -2.32
C THR A 7 -3.53 -19.48 -3.21
N LEU A 8 -4.55 -18.63 -3.35
CA LEU A 8 -4.41 -17.36 -4.06
C LEU A 8 -3.38 -16.45 -3.38
N LEU A 9 -3.43 -16.32 -2.06
CA LEU A 9 -2.47 -15.50 -1.32
C LEU A 9 -1.03 -15.99 -1.54
N ASP A 10 -0.77 -17.29 -1.49
CA ASP A 10 0.55 -17.88 -1.74
C ASP A 10 1.05 -17.59 -3.17
N GLN A 11 0.17 -17.70 -4.17
CA GLN A 11 0.49 -17.39 -5.55
C GLN A 11 0.89 -15.92 -5.75
N VAL A 12 0.10 -14.98 -5.20
CA VAL A 12 0.37 -13.54 -5.36
C VAL A 12 1.66 -13.14 -4.64
N THR A 13 1.93 -13.70 -3.46
CA THR A 13 3.22 -13.51 -2.75
C THR A 13 4.40 -14.08 -3.53
N ALA A 14 4.29 -15.28 -4.11
CA ALA A 14 5.36 -15.85 -4.92
C ALA A 14 5.68 -14.97 -6.14
N GLN A 15 4.66 -14.39 -6.77
CA GLN A 15 4.83 -13.42 -7.85
C GLN A 15 5.49 -12.12 -7.36
N ALA A 16 5.08 -11.59 -6.20
CA ALA A 16 5.70 -10.41 -5.62
C ALA A 16 7.21 -10.61 -5.35
N ARG A 17 7.60 -11.75 -4.77
CA ARG A 17 9.01 -12.09 -4.45
C ARG A 17 9.94 -12.10 -5.67
N THR A 18 9.41 -12.37 -6.85
CA THR A 18 10.18 -12.44 -8.10
C THR A 18 10.05 -11.18 -8.96
N ALA A 19 9.14 -10.28 -8.59
CA ALA A 19 8.96 -9.02 -9.29
C ALA A 19 10.11 -8.05 -8.97
N PRO A 20 10.59 -7.24 -9.93
CA PRO A 20 11.66 -6.25 -9.69
C PRO A 20 11.35 -5.28 -8.55
N ARG A 21 10.07 -4.96 -8.35
CA ARG A 21 9.57 -4.04 -7.31
C ARG A 21 9.19 -4.74 -6.01
N LEU A 22 9.38 -6.05 -5.90
CA LEU A 22 8.99 -6.87 -4.74
C LEU A 22 7.50 -6.76 -4.37
N ARG A 23 6.66 -6.43 -5.36
CA ARG A 23 5.24 -6.14 -5.22
C ARG A 23 4.44 -6.75 -6.34
N LYS A 24 3.22 -7.16 -6.04
CA LYS A 24 2.25 -7.63 -7.04
C LYS A 24 0.84 -7.30 -6.60
N ASN A 25 0.09 -6.65 -7.49
CA ASN A 25 -1.36 -6.53 -7.34
C ASN A 25 -2.09 -7.71 -8.03
N HIS A 26 -3.23 -8.08 -7.47
CA HIS A 26 -4.20 -8.98 -8.07
C HIS A 26 -5.59 -8.34 -8.04
N ASN A 27 -6.07 -7.92 -9.20
CA ASN A 27 -7.31 -7.17 -9.34
C ASN A 27 -8.53 -8.11 -9.24
N LEU A 28 -9.50 -7.73 -8.41
CA LEU A 28 -10.83 -8.38 -8.34
C LEU A 28 -11.87 -7.64 -9.20
N HIS A 29 -11.55 -6.43 -9.64
CA HIS A 29 -12.32 -5.66 -10.60
C HIS A 29 -11.92 -6.04 -12.04
N LYS A 30 -12.83 -5.82 -13.00
CA LYS A 30 -12.71 -6.38 -14.35
C LYS A 30 -11.67 -5.70 -15.24
N SER A 31 -11.47 -4.40 -15.02
CA SER A 31 -10.56 -3.56 -15.80
C SER A 31 -10.30 -2.24 -15.11
N ASP A 32 -9.25 -1.55 -15.52
CA ASP A 32 -8.88 -0.23 -15.01
C ASP A 32 -10.00 0.83 -15.15
N ALA A 33 -10.93 0.63 -16.09
CA ALA A 33 -12.11 1.49 -16.27
C ALA A 33 -13.27 1.21 -15.29
N SER A 34 -13.14 0.22 -14.41
CA SER A 34 -14.17 -0.09 -13.40
C SER A 34 -14.34 1.09 -12.43
N CYS A 35 -15.57 1.40 -12.02
CA CYS A 35 -15.84 2.49 -11.06
C CYS A 35 -15.44 2.16 -9.62
N CYS A 36 -15.24 0.88 -9.29
CA CYS A 36 -14.83 0.42 -7.97
C CYS A 36 -13.62 -0.50 -8.12
N HIS A 37 -12.49 -0.06 -7.55
CA HIS A 37 -11.23 -0.78 -7.60
C HIS A 37 -11.07 -1.54 -6.29
N ARG A 38 -10.99 -2.86 -6.44
CA ARG A 38 -10.77 -3.81 -5.34
C ARG A 38 -9.66 -4.74 -5.77
N LEU A 39 -8.63 -4.86 -4.96
CA LEU A 39 -7.43 -5.60 -5.31
C LEU A 39 -6.71 -6.13 -4.07
N LEU A 40 -5.94 -7.19 -4.26
CA LEU A 40 -4.95 -7.63 -3.31
C LEU A 40 -3.62 -7.00 -3.68
N ASN A 41 -2.90 -6.47 -2.71
CA ASN A 41 -1.53 -6.01 -2.89
C ASN A 41 -0.61 -6.84 -2.01
N ALA A 42 0.21 -7.69 -2.65
CA ALA A 42 1.33 -8.35 -1.99
C ALA A 42 2.55 -7.44 -2.03
N ILE A 43 3.16 -7.24 -0.87
CA ILE A 43 4.38 -6.43 -0.70
C ILE A 43 5.36 -7.23 0.17
N GLU A 44 6.54 -7.50 -0.36
CA GLU A 44 7.64 -8.08 0.43
C GLU A 44 8.49 -6.98 1.09
N PRO A 45 9.18 -7.27 2.19
CA PRO A 45 10.16 -6.35 2.76
C PRO A 45 11.24 -5.92 1.77
N GLY A 46 11.83 -4.75 1.97
CA GLY A 46 12.85 -4.18 1.08
C GLY A 46 12.30 -3.24 0.01
N THR A 47 11.00 -2.96 0.02
CA THR A 47 10.35 -1.95 -0.83
C THR A 47 9.28 -1.18 -0.06
N TYR A 48 8.83 -0.07 -0.61
CA TYR A 48 7.72 0.74 -0.10
C TYR A 48 6.87 1.22 -1.28
N ILE A 49 5.62 1.56 -1.01
CA ILE A 49 4.82 2.38 -1.93
C ILE A 49 5.26 3.83 -1.73
N ARG A 50 5.75 4.51 -2.75
CA ARG A 50 6.08 5.94 -2.60
C ARG A 50 4.86 6.69 -2.03
N PRO A 51 5.03 7.52 -0.98
CA PRO A 51 3.95 8.33 -0.44
C PRO A 51 3.18 9.07 -1.52
N HIS A 52 1.86 8.99 -1.44
CA HIS A 52 0.94 9.63 -2.37
C HIS A 52 -0.36 9.98 -1.68
N ARG A 53 -1.19 10.78 -2.36
CA ARG A 53 -2.56 11.08 -1.96
C ARG A 53 -3.48 10.96 -3.17
N HIS A 54 -4.77 10.89 -2.92
CA HIS A 54 -5.79 11.03 -3.94
C HIS A 54 -6.53 12.33 -3.74
N LEU A 55 -6.66 13.18 -4.75
CA LEU A 55 -7.36 14.47 -4.63
C LEU A 55 -8.85 14.38 -5.00
N ASP A 56 -9.24 13.32 -5.71
CA ASP A 56 -10.64 13.02 -5.98
C ASP A 56 -11.35 12.64 -4.67
N VAL A 57 -12.46 13.33 -4.37
CA VAL A 57 -13.24 13.19 -3.13
C VAL A 57 -13.87 11.81 -2.97
N GLU A 58 -14.01 11.05 -4.06
CA GLU A 58 -14.55 9.69 -4.03
C GLU A 58 -13.43 8.63 -3.85
N LYS A 59 -12.15 9.05 -3.82
CA LYS A 59 -10.98 8.16 -3.76
C LYS A 59 -10.35 8.08 -2.37
N ASP A 60 -11.19 8.04 -1.34
CA ASP A 60 -10.76 7.47 -0.06
C ASP A 60 -10.22 6.05 -0.30
N GLU A 61 -9.19 5.67 0.45
CA GLU A 61 -8.46 4.42 0.23
C GLU A 61 -8.43 3.56 1.50
N THR A 62 -9.08 2.40 1.41
CA THR A 62 -9.16 1.45 2.52
C THR A 62 -8.09 0.37 2.37
N PHE A 63 -7.33 0.14 3.46
CA PHE A 63 -6.37 -0.95 3.62
C PHE A 63 -6.92 -1.97 4.62
N VAL A 64 -6.97 -3.25 4.27
CA VAL A 64 -7.29 -4.34 5.21
C VAL A 64 -6.19 -5.39 5.16
N CYS A 65 -5.48 -5.62 6.27
CA CYS A 65 -4.43 -6.63 6.32
C CYS A 65 -5.05 -8.03 6.29
N LEU A 66 -4.71 -8.83 5.28
CA LEU A 66 -5.20 -10.20 5.12
C LEU A 66 -4.17 -11.26 5.54
N ARG A 67 -2.87 -10.92 5.46
CA ARG A 67 -1.76 -11.76 5.91
C ARG A 67 -0.55 -10.90 6.23
N GLY A 68 0.24 -11.29 7.22
CA GLY A 68 1.49 -10.63 7.60
C GLY A 68 1.25 -9.36 8.41
N ARG A 69 2.18 -8.40 8.27
CA ARG A 69 2.26 -7.18 9.07
C ARG A 69 2.47 -5.98 8.16
N LEU A 70 1.46 -5.11 8.07
CA LEU A 70 1.47 -3.92 7.22
C LEU A 70 1.60 -2.67 8.09
N GLY A 71 2.64 -1.87 7.85
CA GLY A 71 2.72 -0.52 8.40
C GLY A 71 2.06 0.47 7.46
N VAL A 72 1.06 1.23 7.92
CA VAL A 72 0.46 2.36 7.20
C VAL A 72 0.93 3.65 7.88
N VAL A 73 1.39 4.62 7.09
CA VAL A 73 1.90 5.90 7.61
C VAL A 73 1.25 7.04 6.85
N THR A 74 0.80 8.07 7.56
CA THR A 74 0.29 9.32 6.98
C THR A 74 1.25 10.47 7.22
N PHE A 75 1.20 11.47 6.34
CA PHE A 75 2.11 12.62 6.37
C PHE A 75 1.35 13.94 6.18
N ASP A 76 1.96 15.02 6.64
CA ASP A 76 1.57 16.38 6.25
C ASP A 76 2.15 16.74 4.86
N GLU A 77 1.89 17.97 4.40
CA GLU A 77 2.39 18.45 3.10
C GLU A 77 3.91 18.60 3.02
N LYS A 78 4.61 18.65 4.16
CA LYS A 78 6.08 18.72 4.21
C LYS A 78 6.73 17.34 4.28
N GLY A 79 5.94 16.28 4.41
CA GLY A 79 6.43 14.91 4.56
C GLY A 79 6.73 14.52 6.01
N GLU A 80 6.28 15.30 7.00
CA GLU A 80 6.39 14.93 8.41
C GLU A 80 5.32 13.92 8.77
N VAL A 81 5.69 12.89 9.52
CA VAL A 81 4.78 11.81 9.93
C VAL A 81 3.69 12.37 10.84
N GLN A 82 2.43 12.14 10.49
CA GLN A 82 1.27 12.49 11.31
C GLN A 82 0.78 11.29 12.13
N GLU A 83 0.70 10.11 11.50
CA GLU A 83 0.26 8.88 12.15
C GLU A 83 1.01 7.66 11.58
N SER A 84 1.24 6.66 12.43
CA SER A 84 1.70 5.34 12.03
C SER A 84 0.83 4.26 12.68
N VAL A 85 0.31 3.35 11.86
CA VAL A 85 -0.58 2.26 12.28
C VAL A 85 -0.06 0.93 11.78
N LEU A 86 0.21 0.01 12.70
CA LEU A 86 0.49 -1.39 12.40
C LEU A 86 -0.85 -2.13 12.22
N LEU A 87 -1.04 -2.75 11.06
CA LEU A 87 -2.15 -3.64 10.76
C LEU A 87 -1.67 -5.10 10.68
N GLU A 88 -2.40 -6.00 11.32
CA GLU A 88 -2.08 -7.43 11.38
C GLU A 88 -3.36 -8.24 11.20
N ALA A 89 -3.37 -9.25 10.33
CA ALA A 89 -4.58 -10.00 9.98
C ALA A 89 -5.26 -10.71 11.18
N CYS A 90 -4.49 -11.00 12.23
CA CYS A 90 -4.97 -11.59 13.48
C CYS A 90 -4.71 -10.69 14.71
N GLY A 91 -4.45 -9.40 14.48
CA GLY A 91 -4.17 -8.43 15.55
C GLY A 91 -5.40 -7.61 15.97
N GLU A 92 -5.18 -6.61 16.82
CA GLU A 92 -6.26 -5.69 17.26
C GLU A 92 -6.66 -4.70 16.16
N LYS A 93 -5.70 -4.28 15.33
CA LYS A 93 -5.92 -3.34 14.23
C LYS A 93 -5.84 -4.10 12.91
N LEU A 94 -7.00 -4.22 12.24
CA LEU A 94 -7.13 -5.03 11.03
C LEU A 94 -7.13 -4.19 9.75
N ALA A 95 -7.61 -2.95 9.84
CA ALA A 95 -7.82 -2.07 8.72
C ALA A 95 -7.53 -0.61 9.05
N ALA A 96 -7.23 0.18 8.03
CA ALA A 96 -7.16 1.63 8.06
C ALA A 96 -7.92 2.17 6.85
N ASP A 97 -8.64 3.27 7.05
CA ASP A 97 -9.30 4.00 5.97
C ASP A 97 -8.66 5.38 5.89
N VAL A 98 -8.10 5.71 4.73
CA VAL A 98 -7.36 6.95 4.52
C VAL A 98 -8.21 7.89 3.67
N PRO A 99 -8.62 9.04 4.21
CA PRO A 99 -9.34 10.04 3.45
C PRO A 99 -8.53 10.55 2.25
N HIS A 100 -9.22 10.92 1.18
CA HIS A 100 -8.65 11.70 0.09
C HIS A 100 -7.96 12.97 0.64
N GLY A 101 -6.95 13.43 -0.06
CA GLY A 101 -6.11 14.57 0.30
C GLY A 101 -5.01 14.23 1.31
N THR A 102 -5.07 13.09 1.99
CA THR A 102 -4.05 12.66 2.95
C THR A 102 -2.89 11.94 2.26
N TYR A 103 -1.68 12.45 2.43
CA TYR A 103 -0.48 11.73 2.00
C TYR A 103 -0.29 10.49 2.85
N HIS A 104 -0.09 9.35 2.22
CA HIS A 104 0.08 8.09 2.90
C HIS A 104 0.95 7.11 2.12
N THR A 105 1.47 6.11 2.84
CA THR A 105 2.23 4.98 2.30
C THR A 105 1.89 3.71 3.06
N ALA A 106 2.22 2.56 2.46
CA ALA A 106 2.24 1.28 3.13
C ALA A 106 3.61 0.59 2.95
N VAL A 107 4.08 -0.03 4.03
CA VAL A 107 5.33 -0.81 4.09
C VAL A 107 5.09 -2.20 4.65
N SER A 108 5.78 -3.19 4.07
CA SER A 108 5.75 -4.56 4.54
C SER A 108 6.77 -4.76 5.66
N LEU A 109 6.30 -5.26 6.82
CA LEU A 109 7.12 -5.53 8.00
C LEU A 109 7.38 -7.04 8.16
N GLU A 110 6.71 -7.88 7.37
CA GLU A 110 6.83 -9.33 7.37
C GLU A 110 6.77 -9.89 5.93
N PRO A 111 7.64 -10.85 5.55
CA PRO A 111 7.54 -11.53 4.26
C PRO A 111 6.15 -12.15 4.03
N GLY A 112 5.62 -12.04 2.81
CA GLY A 112 4.29 -12.53 2.49
C GLY A 112 3.13 -11.64 2.95
N THR A 113 3.40 -10.39 3.33
CA THR A 113 2.35 -9.43 3.69
C THR A 113 1.47 -9.13 2.48
N ILE A 114 0.15 -9.28 2.69
CA ILE A 114 -0.89 -8.97 1.70
C ILE A 114 -1.98 -8.16 2.38
N PHE A 115 -2.39 -7.08 1.73
CA PHE A 115 -3.60 -6.35 2.10
C PHE A 115 -4.59 -6.29 0.95
N PHE A 116 -5.85 -6.18 1.32
CA PHE A 116 -6.92 -5.78 0.41
C PHE A 116 -6.98 -4.27 0.37
N GLU A 117 -6.99 -3.71 -0.84
CA GLU A 117 -7.19 -2.30 -1.10
C GLU A 117 -8.56 -2.10 -1.75
N ALA A 118 -9.29 -1.07 -1.32
CA ALA A 118 -10.49 -0.59 -1.98
C ALA A 118 -10.48 0.92 -2.13
N LYS A 119 -10.81 1.39 -3.33
CA LYS A 119 -11.04 2.81 -3.65
C LYS A 119 -11.92 3.00 -4.88
N ALA A 120 -12.39 4.22 -5.11
CA ALA A 120 -13.06 4.52 -6.36
C ALA A 120 -12.09 4.40 -7.55
N GLY A 121 -12.61 3.80 -8.62
CA GLY A 121 -12.00 3.87 -9.94
C GLY A 121 -12.59 5.02 -10.76
N PRO A 122 -12.16 5.17 -12.02
CA PRO A 122 -11.18 4.34 -12.72
C PRO A 122 -9.74 4.57 -12.22
N TYR A 123 -8.82 3.71 -12.65
CA TYR A 123 -7.40 3.98 -12.47
C TYR A 123 -7.00 5.16 -13.36
N LEU A 124 -6.43 6.17 -12.71
CA LEU A 124 -5.78 7.31 -13.35
C LEU A 124 -4.38 7.39 -12.76
N PRO A 125 -3.33 7.61 -13.58
CA PRO A 125 -2.01 7.88 -13.05
C PRO A 125 -2.04 9.07 -12.09
N LEU A 126 -1.28 8.97 -11.00
CA LEU A 126 -1.17 10.07 -10.04
C LEU A 126 -0.69 11.35 -10.73
N LEU A 127 -1.38 12.44 -10.42
CA LEU A 127 -0.95 13.79 -10.76
C LEU A 127 0.36 14.14 -10.03
N THR A 128 1.01 15.22 -10.44
CA THR A 128 2.26 15.66 -9.79
C THR A 128 2.03 16.03 -8.33
N ASP A 129 0.95 16.74 -8.03
CA ASP A 129 0.54 17.16 -6.69
C ASP A 129 -0.12 16.06 -5.85
N GLU A 130 -0.27 14.86 -6.42
CA GLU A 130 -0.67 13.64 -5.72
C GLU A 130 0.55 12.80 -5.29
N LYS A 131 1.76 13.14 -5.76
CA LYS A 131 3.00 12.45 -5.38
C LYS A 131 3.68 13.18 -4.23
N GLY A 132 4.06 12.44 -3.19
CA GLY A 132 4.88 12.98 -2.11
C GLY A 132 6.31 13.22 -2.59
N GLU A 133 6.60 14.43 -3.11
CA GLU A 133 7.94 14.80 -3.61
C GLU A 133 9.03 14.75 -2.52
N PHE A 134 8.63 14.90 -1.25
CA PHE A 134 9.50 14.73 -0.08
C PHE A 134 10.08 13.32 0.04
N ALA A 135 9.42 12.33 -0.56
CA ALA A 135 9.88 10.96 -0.53
C ALA A 135 10.70 10.64 -1.78
N PRO A 136 11.86 9.96 -1.61
CA PRO A 136 12.71 9.58 -2.73
C PRO A 136 11.98 8.69 -3.72
N GLU A 137 12.46 8.65 -4.95
CA GLU A 137 11.95 7.71 -5.95
C GLU A 137 12.35 6.28 -5.59
N GLU A 138 11.50 5.33 -5.95
CA GLU A 138 11.82 3.92 -5.80
C GLU A 138 13.06 3.58 -6.64
N GLY A 139 14.04 2.92 -6.03
CA GLY A 139 15.31 2.57 -6.69
C GLY A 139 16.38 3.66 -6.69
N SER A 140 16.09 4.85 -6.17
CA SER A 140 17.12 5.87 -5.91
C SER A 140 18.08 5.44 -4.78
N PRO A 141 19.30 6.03 -4.70
CA PRO A 141 20.25 5.74 -3.61
C PRO A 141 19.67 6.00 -2.20
N GLU A 142 18.79 6.99 -2.07
CA GLU A 142 18.18 7.40 -0.79
C GLU A 142 17.01 6.49 -0.37
N ALA A 143 16.49 5.67 -1.28
CA ALA A 143 15.31 4.83 -1.06
C ALA A 143 15.48 3.86 0.12
N ALA A 144 16.66 3.25 0.26
CA ALA A 144 16.94 2.29 1.32
C ALA A 144 16.93 2.95 2.71
N GLN A 145 17.53 4.14 2.84
CA GLN A 145 17.53 4.89 4.09
C GLN A 145 16.13 5.41 4.43
N TYR A 146 15.35 5.82 3.43
CA TYR A 146 13.96 6.22 3.63
C TYR A 146 13.09 5.05 4.11
N LEU A 147 13.21 3.87 3.47
CA LEU A 147 12.51 2.67 3.91
C LEU A 147 12.86 2.32 5.36
N ALA A 148 14.14 2.35 5.74
CA ALA A 148 14.56 2.07 7.11
C ALA A 148 13.89 3.01 8.13
N ARG A 149 13.77 4.31 7.80
CA ARG A 149 13.04 5.28 8.64
C ARG A 149 11.56 4.93 8.75
N LEU A 150 10.89 4.56 7.66
CA LEU A 150 9.49 4.15 7.70
C LEU A 150 9.29 2.90 8.56
N THR A 151 10.12 1.87 8.37
CA THR A 151 9.97 0.61 9.13
C THR A 151 10.29 0.79 10.62
N ALA A 152 11.16 1.75 10.98
CA ALA A 152 11.50 2.05 12.37
C ALA A 152 10.33 2.67 13.17
N LEU A 153 9.28 3.17 12.51
CA LEU A 153 8.05 3.66 13.17
C LEU A 153 7.25 2.54 13.86
N PHE A 154 7.60 1.28 13.60
CA PHE A 154 6.87 0.08 14.06
C PHE A 154 7.75 -0.90 14.85
N ALA A 155 8.95 -0.46 15.25
CA ALA A 155 9.92 -1.25 16.01
C ALA A 155 9.64 -1.26 17.52
#